data_AF-A0A9W7ZVE3-F1
#
_entry.id   AF-A0A9W7ZVE3-F1
#
_cell.length_a   1.000
_cell.length_b   1.000
_cell.length_c   1.000
_cell.angle_alpha   90.00
_cell.angle_beta   90.00
_cell.angle_gamma   90.00
#
_symmetry.space_group_name_H-M   'P 1'
#
loop_
_entity.id
_entity.type
_entity.pdbx_description
1 polymer ?
#
loop_
_entity_poly.entity_id
_entity_poly.type
_entity_poly.pdbx_seq_one_letter_code
_entity_poly.pdbx_strand_id
1 'polypeptide(L)'
;MNDFKQQFLGDTLTKTLFSETEASATTNGLGSTGSGFETTAHKFALAPLQKPVEFAKTHIDNTSETQARIQAAHGTTTLAFKFQHGVIVCTDSRATMGNVIASQTVKKVIEINEFLLGTMAGGAADCSFWERELGRQCKLYALRNKKRITVAGASKILRNMVLNYKGMGLSMGTMICGWDEDTTDPALFYVDSDGQRLENHLFSVGSGSTFAYSVLDAGYHYNMEVEEAKELARRAIYHATYRDAFSGGYVRMYHIKQDGWVAFDLQDVGELDIHYYPERKGVPDNQVQEEIIRPAGVSV
;
A
#
# COMPACT_ATOMS: atom_id res chain seq x y z
N MET A 1 9.65 49.11 15.51
CA MET A 1 9.85 47.86 14.75
C MET A 1 9.50 46.65 15.64
N ASN A 2 8.73 46.84 16.70
CA ASN A 2 7.27 46.66 16.77
C ASN A 2 6.47 46.65 15.47
N ASP A 3 5.45 45.79 15.47
CA ASP A 3 4.33 45.61 14.55
C ASP A 3 4.58 44.90 13.21
N PHE A 4 4.46 43.56 13.21
CA PHE A 4 3.80 42.80 12.11
C PHE A 4 3.53 41.30 12.40
N LYS A 5 3.19 40.90 13.65
CA LYS A 5 2.86 39.49 13.98
C LYS A 5 1.60 39.27 14.85
N GLN A 6 0.69 40.24 14.87
CA GLN A 6 -0.64 40.07 15.46
C GLN A 6 -1.71 40.67 14.55
N GLN A 7 -2.10 39.94 13.51
CA GLN A 7 -3.38 40.09 12.84
C GLN A 7 -3.57 38.88 11.94
N PHE A 8 -4.78 38.31 11.92
CA PHE A 8 -5.22 37.06 11.26
C PHE A 8 -5.30 35.78 12.09
N LEU A 9 -5.57 35.89 13.39
CA LEU A 9 -6.35 34.88 14.14
C LEU A 9 -7.50 35.62 14.84
N GLY A 10 -8.50 35.99 14.05
CA GLY A 10 -9.73 36.59 14.55
C GLY A 10 -10.66 35.53 15.12
N ASP A 11 -10.72 35.44 16.45
CA ASP A 11 -11.90 35.45 17.34
C ASP A 11 -13.21 34.73 17.00
N THR A 12 -13.28 33.84 16.01
CA THR A 12 -14.51 33.07 15.70
C THR A 12 -14.44 31.59 16.12
N LEU A 13 -13.27 31.06 16.49
CA LEU A 13 -13.11 29.64 16.84
C LEU A 13 -13.09 29.35 18.35
N THR A 14 -12.90 30.35 19.20
CA THR A 14 -12.75 30.15 20.65
C THR A 14 -14.06 30.25 21.44
N LYS A 15 -15.15 30.75 20.83
CA LYS A 15 -16.44 30.94 21.52
C LYS A 15 -17.45 29.80 21.32
N THR A 16 -17.21 28.88 20.40
CA THR A 16 -18.14 27.74 20.18
C THR A 16 -17.83 26.53 21.04
N LEU A 17 -16.70 26.53 21.77
CA LEU A 17 -16.26 25.41 22.63
C LEU A 17 -16.65 25.56 24.10
N PHE A 18 -17.25 26.69 24.50
CA PHE A 18 -17.65 26.97 25.89
C PHE A 18 -19.03 27.62 25.95
N SER A 19 -20.07 26.89 25.55
CA SER A 19 -21.43 27.17 26.03
C SER A 19 -21.92 25.96 26.80
N GLU A 20 -21.84 26.03 28.11
CA GLU A 20 -22.46 25.11 29.05
C GLU A 20 -23.97 25.05 28.75
N THR A 21 -24.48 23.84 28.52
CA THR A 21 -25.92 23.58 28.61
C THR A 21 -26.11 22.44 29.58
N GLU A 22 -26.76 22.77 30.68
CA GLU A 22 -27.11 21.90 31.80
C GLU A 22 -27.94 20.71 31.31
N ALA A 23 -27.51 19.50 31.67
CA ALA A 23 -28.35 18.32 31.65
C ALA A 23 -28.25 17.63 33.01
N SER A 24 -29.24 17.92 33.85
CA SER A 24 -29.53 17.29 35.13
C SER A 24 -29.60 15.77 34.99
N ALA A 25 -28.78 15.06 35.79
CA ALA A 25 -29.02 13.68 36.16
C ALA A 25 -28.68 13.51 37.65
N THR A 26 -29.74 13.35 38.43
CA THR A 26 -29.79 13.18 39.88
C THR A 26 -28.89 12.08 40.41
N THR A 27 -28.06 12.45 41.37
CA THR A 27 -27.24 11.58 42.24
C THR A 27 -28.11 10.85 43.26
N ASN A 28 -27.87 9.55 43.47
CA ASN A 28 -28.24 8.85 44.70
C ASN A 28 -27.00 8.18 45.30
N GLY A 29 -26.67 8.57 46.54
CA GLY A 29 -26.13 7.66 47.55
C GLY A 29 -24.63 7.73 47.85
N LEU A 30 -24.27 8.59 48.80
CA LEU A 30 -23.02 8.56 49.57
C LEU A 30 -22.83 7.25 50.34
N GLY A 31 -21.58 6.78 50.40
CA GLY A 31 -21.12 5.87 51.44
C GLY A 31 -19.65 5.48 51.29
N SER A 32 -18.85 5.80 52.32
CA SER A 32 -17.49 5.34 52.61
C SER A 32 -16.32 6.25 52.18
N THR A 33 -15.82 6.95 53.20
CA THR A 33 -14.57 7.70 53.29
C THR A 33 -13.34 6.79 53.15
N GLY A 34 -12.48 7.08 52.18
CA GLY A 34 -11.12 6.55 52.08
C GLY A 34 -10.30 7.44 51.16
N SER A 35 -9.22 8.03 51.68
CA SER A 35 -8.28 8.86 50.91
C SER A 35 -7.72 8.05 49.73
N GLY A 36 -8.18 8.36 48.52
CA GLY A 36 -7.78 7.66 47.30
C GLY A 36 -7.47 8.68 46.20
N PHE A 37 -6.29 8.52 45.60
CA PHE A 37 -5.83 9.22 44.40
C PHE A 37 -6.97 9.38 43.39
N GLU A 38 -7.36 10.63 43.09
CA GLU A 38 -8.35 10.91 42.05
C GLU A 38 -7.70 10.58 40.70
N THR A 39 -7.91 9.36 40.23
CA THR A 39 -7.52 8.98 38.87
C THR A 39 -8.43 9.78 37.95
N THR A 40 -7.91 10.87 37.40
CA THR A 40 -8.55 11.60 36.29
C THR A 40 -8.80 10.57 35.20
N ALA A 41 -10.01 10.00 35.15
CA ALA A 41 -10.37 9.04 34.14
C ALA A 41 -10.28 9.79 32.81
N HIS A 42 -9.24 9.50 32.03
CA HIS A 42 -9.08 10.04 30.69
C HIS A 42 -10.32 9.64 29.89
N LYS A 43 -11.30 10.54 29.80
CA LYS A 43 -12.45 10.37 28.91
C LYS A 43 -11.92 10.50 27.49
N PHE A 44 -11.76 9.37 26.81
CA PHE A 44 -11.55 9.39 25.38
C PHE A 44 -12.74 10.12 24.74
N ALA A 45 -12.46 11.22 24.03
CA ALA A 45 -13.46 11.89 23.24
C ALA A 45 -13.93 10.92 22.15
N LEU A 46 -15.19 10.51 22.23
CA LEU A 46 -15.80 9.69 21.18
C LEU A 46 -15.95 10.55 19.92
N ALA A 47 -15.71 9.96 18.75
CA ALA A 47 -15.91 10.63 17.47
C ALA A 47 -17.35 11.17 17.39
N PRO A 48 -17.58 12.37 16.82
CA PRO A 48 -18.89 13.02 16.74
C PRO A 48 -19.77 12.36 15.66
N LEU A 49 -20.04 11.07 15.84
CA LEU A 49 -20.89 10.26 14.98
C LEU A 49 -22.20 10.00 15.72
N GLN A 50 -23.32 10.03 15.02
CA GLN A 50 -24.63 9.75 15.61
C GLN A 50 -24.68 8.37 16.29
N LYS A 51 -23.92 7.39 15.76
CA LYS A 51 -23.85 6.02 16.28
C LYS A 51 -22.42 5.45 16.20
N PRO A 52 -21.56 5.77 17.18
CA PRO A 52 -20.16 5.36 17.16
C PRO A 52 -19.96 3.83 17.16
N VAL A 53 -20.86 3.08 17.79
CA VAL A 53 -20.80 1.61 17.87
C VAL A 53 -21.08 0.95 16.52
N GLU A 54 -22.03 1.46 15.73
CA GLU A 54 -22.30 0.94 14.39
C GLU A 54 -21.13 1.24 13.43
N PHE A 55 -20.54 2.43 13.53
CA PHE A 55 -19.34 2.79 12.77
C PHE A 55 -18.13 1.92 13.14
N ALA A 56 -17.91 1.66 14.42
CA ALA A 56 -16.84 0.79 14.88
C ALA A 56 -17.00 -0.62 14.30
N LYS A 57 -18.21 -1.18 14.34
CA LYS A 57 -18.51 -2.50 13.77
C LYS A 57 -18.24 -2.61 12.27
N THR A 58 -18.33 -1.55 11.48
CA THR A 58 -18.04 -1.62 10.03
C THR A 58 -16.55 -1.54 9.70
N HIS A 59 -15.72 -1.08 10.64
CA HIS A 59 -14.27 -0.90 10.46
C HIS A 59 -13.45 -1.88 11.31
N ILE A 60 -14.14 -2.75 12.04
CA ILE A 60 -13.55 -3.75 12.91
C ILE A 60 -13.98 -5.14 12.43
N ASP A 61 -13.03 -6.06 12.41
CA ASP A 61 -13.27 -7.46 12.12
C ASP A 61 -14.19 -8.06 13.20
N ASN A 62 -15.45 -8.30 12.84
CA ASN A 62 -16.48 -8.83 13.76
C ASN A 62 -16.40 -10.36 13.92
N THR A 63 -15.37 -11.02 13.38
CA THR A 63 -15.21 -12.48 13.47
C THR A 63 -14.87 -12.98 14.87
N SER A 64 -14.44 -12.11 15.78
CA SER A 64 -14.25 -12.44 17.20
C SER A 64 -14.90 -11.40 18.10
N GLU A 65 -15.74 -11.83 19.04
CA GLU A 65 -16.39 -10.93 20.03
C GLU A 65 -15.38 -10.27 20.99
N THR A 66 -14.14 -10.77 21.04
CA THR A 66 -13.13 -10.37 22.02
C THR A 66 -11.97 -9.55 21.44
N GLN A 67 -11.77 -9.53 20.11
CA GLN A 67 -10.70 -8.75 19.46
C GLN A 67 -11.28 -7.85 18.38
N ALA A 68 -11.28 -6.55 18.67
CA ALA A 68 -11.64 -5.53 17.71
C ALA A 68 -10.43 -5.16 16.83
N ARG A 69 -10.22 -5.89 15.72
CA ARG A 69 -9.11 -5.61 14.78
C ARG A 69 -9.56 -4.62 13.72
N ILE A 70 -8.83 -3.52 13.51
CA ILE A 70 -9.14 -2.56 12.44
C ILE A 70 -8.96 -3.26 11.09
N GLN A 71 -10.02 -3.29 10.29
CA GLN A 71 -9.95 -3.77 8.91
C GLN A 71 -9.48 -2.63 8.02
N ALA A 72 -8.18 -2.60 7.72
CA ALA A 72 -7.67 -1.65 6.75
C ALA A 72 -8.19 -2.02 5.35
N ALA A 73 -8.78 -1.05 4.65
CA ALA A 73 -9.11 -1.22 3.24
C ALA A 73 -7.82 -1.01 2.44
N HIS A 74 -7.27 -2.09 1.89
CA HIS A 74 -6.03 -2.05 1.13
C HIS A 74 -6.34 -2.09 -0.37
N GLY A 75 -6.11 -0.98 -1.05
CA GLY A 75 -6.19 -0.85 -2.50
C GLY A 75 -4.83 -0.79 -3.13
N THR A 76 -4.41 -1.83 -3.85
CA THR A 76 -3.06 -1.86 -4.45
C THR A 76 -2.94 -2.91 -5.54
N THR A 77 -2.15 -2.60 -6.56
CA THR A 77 -1.57 -3.59 -7.45
C THR A 77 -0.07 -3.41 -7.50
N THR A 78 0.66 -4.42 -7.03
CA THR A 78 2.10 -4.56 -7.27
C THR A 78 2.35 -5.81 -8.08
N LEU A 79 3.37 -5.78 -8.93
CA LEU A 79 3.86 -6.95 -9.64
C LEU A 79 5.38 -6.92 -9.73
N ALA A 80 5.98 -8.10 -9.79
CA ALA A 80 7.37 -8.27 -10.10
C ALA A 80 7.59 -9.60 -10.85
N PHE A 81 8.50 -9.60 -11.83
CA PHE A 81 8.89 -10.83 -12.51
C PHE A 81 10.34 -10.83 -12.94
N LYS A 82 10.93 -12.03 -12.92
CA LYS A 82 12.30 -12.33 -13.36
C LYS A 82 12.31 -12.55 -14.87
N PHE A 83 13.33 -12.07 -15.56
CA PHE A 83 13.58 -12.34 -16.96
C PHE A 83 15.10 -12.34 -17.22
N GLN A 84 15.54 -12.67 -18.43
CA GLN A 84 16.96 -12.82 -18.77
C GLN A 84 17.84 -11.64 -18.35
N HIS A 85 17.31 -10.41 -18.39
CA HIS A 85 18.06 -9.20 -18.05
C HIS A 85 17.77 -8.66 -16.64
N GLY A 86 17.17 -9.46 -15.75
CA GLY A 86 17.00 -9.12 -14.33
C GLY A 86 15.58 -9.22 -13.82
N VAL A 87 15.13 -8.22 -13.07
CA VAL A 87 13.76 -8.17 -12.52
C VAL A 87 13.09 -6.87 -12.87
N ILE A 88 11.86 -6.93 -13.39
CA ILE A 88 10.99 -5.74 -13.46
C ILE A 88 10.11 -5.73 -12.22
N VAL A 89 10.05 -4.59 -11.54
CA VAL A 89 9.12 -4.32 -10.45
C VAL A 89 8.24 -3.16 -10.88
N CYS A 90 6.91 -3.34 -10.82
CA CYS A 90 5.96 -2.33 -11.26
C CYS A 90 4.79 -2.22 -10.29
N THR A 91 4.36 -1.01 -9.96
CA THR A 91 3.27 -0.76 -9.02
C THR A 91 2.37 0.38 -9.50
N ASP A 92 1.13 0.38 -9.02
CA ASP A 92 0.30 1.58 -9.01
C ASP A 92 0.73 2.53 -7.87
N SER A 93 0.07 3.68 -7.71
CA SER A 93 0.41 4.68 -6.68
C SER A 93 -0.79 5.22 -5.91
N ARG A 94 -2.00 4.66 -6.10
CA ARG A 94 -3.21 5.06 -5.37
C ARG A 94 -3.18 4.50 -3.95
N ALA A 95 -3.54 5.32 -2.97
CA ALA A 95 -3.84 4.89 -1.62
C ALA A 95 -5.24 5.35 -1.24
N THR A 96 -5.99 4.45 -0.61
CA THR A 96 -7.39 4.68 -0.25
C THR A 96 -7.58 4.59 1.26
N MET A 97 -8.61 5.28 1.75
CA MET A 97 -9.14 5.16 3.10
C MET A 97 -10.61 4.77 2.96
N GLY A 98 -10.87 3.46 2.92
CA GLY A 98 -12.16 2.94 2.47
C GLY A 98 -12.41 3.32 1.01
N ASN A 99 -13.53 3.97 0.74
CA ASN A 99 -13.92 4.42 -0.60
C ASN A 99 -13.35 5.79 -0.99
N VAL A 100 -12.63 6.46 -0.09
CA VAL A 100 -12.02 7.77 -0.35
C VAL A 100 -10.60 7.58 -0.86
N ILE A 101 -10.26 8.20 -1.99
CA ILE A 101 -8.88 8.26 -2.47
C ILE A 101 -8.11 9.24 -1.59
N ALA A 102 -7.24 8.73 -0.72
CA ALA A 102 -6.42 9.53 0.19
C ALA A 102 -5.23 10.17 -0.55
N SER A 103 -4.64 9.45 -1.50
CA SER A 103 -3.55 9.94 -2.34
C SER A 103 -3.47 9.18 -3.65
N GLN A 104 -2.98 9.83 -4.70
CA GLN A 104 -2.69 9.20 -5.99
C GLN A 104 -1.19 9.04 -6.26
N THR A 105 -0.31 9.46 -5.35
CA THR A 105 1.14 9.58 -5.61
C THR A 105 2.02 8.79 -4.62
N VAL A 106 1.45 7.78 -3.95
CA VAL A 106 2.17 6.97 -2.97
C VAL A 106 3.26 6.14 -3.64
N LYS A 107 4.46 6.13 -3.05
CA LYS A 107 5.56 5.27 -3.47
C LYS A 107 5.39 3.88 -2.88
N LYS A 108 4.90 2.94 -3.69
CA LYS A 108 4.70 1.54 -3.27
C LYS A 108 5.91 0.64 -3.54
N VAL A 109 6.99 1.19 -4.05
CA VAL A 109 8.29 0.52 -4.10
C VAL A 109 9.17 1.18 -3.05
N ILE A 110 9.71 0.38 -2.14
CA ILE A 110 10.62 0.81 -1.09
C ILE A 110 12.02 0.41 -1.48
N GLU A 111 12.90 1.41 -1.55
CA GLU A 111 14.32 1.24 -1.85
C GLU A 111 15.03 0.78 -0.56
N ILE A 112 15.14 -0.54 -0.35
CA ILE A 112 15.74 -1.13 0.86
C ILE A 112 17.23 -0.78 0.93
N ASN A 113 17.93 -0.91 -0.20
CA ASN A 113 19.29 -0.45 -0.45
C ASN A 113 19.52 -0.32 -1.97
N GLU A 114 20.74 -0.04 -2.42
CA GLU A 114 21.08 0.13 -3.85
C GLU A 114 20.87 -1.13 -4.73
N PHE A 115 20.66 -2.32 -4.13
CA PHE A 115 20.55 -3.61 -4.83
C PHE A 115 19.24 -4.37 -4.54
N LEU A 116 18.51 -3.97 -3.50
CA LEU A 116 17.28 -4.61 -3.05
C LEU A 116 16.10 -3.64 -3.13
N LEU A 117 15.02 -4.11 -3.74
CA LEU A 117 13.73 -3.44 -3.73
C LEU A 117 12.71 -4.27 -2.96
N GLY A 118 11.84 -3.59 -2.24
CA GLY A 118 10.65 -4.14 -1.60
C GLY A 118 9.38 -3.50 -2.16
N THR A 119 8.25 -4.18 -2.07
CA THR A 119 6.97 -3.65 -2.54
C THR A 119 5.94 -3.58 -1.44
N MET A 120 5.22 -2.48 -1.36
CA MET A 120 4.18 -2.26 -0.38
C MET A 120 2.81 -2.70 -0.90
N ALA A 121 2.27 -3.79 -0.36
CA ALA A 121 0.86 -4.13 -0.44
C ALA A 121 0.34 -4.57 0.95
N GLY A 122 -0.84 -4.10 1.34
CA GLY A 122 -1.37 -4.25 2.69
C GLY A 122 -1.35 -2.93 3.47
N GLY A 123 -1.06 -3.00 4.77
CA GLY A 123 -0.92 -1.82 5.63
C GLY A 123 0.29 -0.97 5.22
N ALA A 124 0.04 0.25 4.74
CA ALA A 124 1.10 1.15 4.28
C ALA A 124 2.14 1.44 5.39
N ALA A 125 1.69 1.59 6.64
CA ALA A 125 2.55 1.78 7.79
C ALA A 125 3.42 0.55 8.08
N ASP A 126 2.82 -0.65 8.06
CA ASP A 126 3.50 -1.90 8.35
C ASP A 126 4.62 -2.19 7.33
N CYS A 127 4.29 -2.10 6.03
CA CYS A 127 5.27 -2.33 4.96
C CYS A 127 6.42 -1.31 5.06
N SER A 128 6.09 -0.02 5.18
CA SER A 128 7.09 1.06 5.28
C SER A 128 8.04 0.86 6.45
N PHE A 129 7.51 0.47 7.60
CA PHE A 129 8.29 0.30 8.81
C PHE A 129 9.19 -0.94 8.71
N TRP A 130 8.63 -2.10 8.39
CA TRP A 130 9.36 -3.36 8.40
C TRP A 130 10.38 -3.48 7.27
N GLU A 131 10.10 -2.93 6.08
CA GLU A 131 11.08 -2.92 4.99
C GLU A 131 12.23 -1.93 5.25
N ARG A 132 11.96 -0.81 5.93
CA ARG A 132 13.02 0.11 6.38
C ARG A 132 13.90 -0.53 7.47
N GLU A 133 13.29 -1.24 8.42
CA GLU A 133 14.02 -2.01 9.42
C GLU A 133 14.84 -3.13 8.76
N LEU A 134 14.30 -3.80 7.74
CA LEU A 134 15.05 -4.75 6.93
C LEU A 134 16.28 -4.09 6.28
N GLY A 135 16.14 -2.89 5.71
CA GLY A 135 17.27 -2.13 5.16
C GLY A 135 18.37 -1.89 6.19
N ARG A 136 17.99 -1.54 7.43
CA ARG A 136 18.93 -1.40 8.56
C ARG A 136 19.65 -2.71 8.88
N GLN A 137 18.93 -3.83 8.94
CA GLN A 137 19.51 -5.16 9.20
C GLN A 137 20.46 -5.58 8.06
N CYS A 138 20.08 -5.34 6.81
CA CYS A 138 20.91 -5.60 5.63
C CYS A 138 22.22 -4.78 5.68
N LYS A 139 22.15 -3.50 6.07
CA LYS A 139 23.34 -2.66 6.22
C LYS A 139 24.25 -3.16 7.33
N LEU A 140 23.68 -3.57 8.47
CA LEU A 140 24.44 -4.13 9.59
C LEU A 140 25.13 -5.45 9.21
N TYR A 141 24.43 -6.31 8.46
CA TYR A 141 25.02 -7.54 7.91
C TYR A 141 26.22 -7.22 7.01
N ALA A 142 26.07 -6.24 6.11
CA ALA A 142 27.14 -5.86 5.19
C ALA A 142 28.39 -5.33 5.92
N LEU A 143 28.20 -4.54 6.99
CA LEU A 143 29.31 -4.03 7.80
C LEU A 143 30.03 -5.14 8.59
N ARG A 144 29.28 -6.12 9.12
CA ARG A 144 29.85 -7.22 9.90
C ARG A 144 30.62 -8.22 9.03
N ASN A 145 30.06 -8.57 7.88
CA ASN A 145 30.59 -9.63 7.02
C ASN A 145 31.44 -9.10 5.87
N LYS A 146 31.52 -7.77 5.67
CA LYS A 146 32.18 -7.11 4.54
C LYS A 146 31.71 -7.61 3.17
N LYS A 147 30.47 -8.10 3.12
CA LYS A 147 29.83 -8.69 1.93
C LYS A 147 28.36 -8.32 1.91
N ARG A 148 27.81 -8.09 0.72
CA ARG A 148 26.37 -7.82 0.56
C ARG A 148 25.55 -9.03 1.03
N ILE A 149 24.37 -8.75 1.58
CA ILE A 149 23.42 -9.80 1.94
C ILE A 149 22.77 -10.35 0.68
N THR A 150 22.49 -11.65 0.64
CA THR A 150 21.74 -12.25 -0.46
C THR A 150 20.25 -11.89 -0.37
N VAL A 151 19.53 -11.87 -1.49
CA VAL A 151 18.06 -11.66 -1.51
C VAL A 151 17.36 -12.75 -0.69
N ALA A 152 17.86 -13.99 -0.76
CA ALA A 152 17.37 -15.10 0.05
C ALA A 152 17.57 -14.83 1.55
N GLY A 153 18.71 -14.28 1.95
CA GLY A 153 19.00 -13.89 3.33
C GLY A 153 18.11 -12.74 3.81
N ALA A 154 17.97 -11.68 3.01
CA ALA A 154 17.13 -10.52 3.32
C ALA A 154 15.66 -10.91 3.50
N SER A 155 15.09 -11.66 2.56
CA SER A 155 13.71 -12.16 2.66
C SER A 155 13.49 -13.06 3.88
N LYS A 156 14.50 -13.84 4.29
CA LYS A 156 14.41 -14.70 5.47
C LYS A 156 14.45 -13.90 6.77
N ILE A 157 15.27 -12.84 6.84
CA ILE A 157 15.28 -11.91 7.97
C ILE A 157 13.90 -11.27 8.12
N LEU A 158 13.33 -10.73 7.04
CA LEU A 158 12.01 -10.11 7.07
C LEU A 158 10.94 -11.07 7.55
N ARG A 159 10.87 -12.26 6.95
CA ARG A 159 9.92 -13.31 7.35
C ARG A 159 10.04 -13.64 8.85
N ASN A 160 11.26 -13.77 9.38
CA ASN A 160 11.46 -14.08 10.79
C ASN A 160 11.07 -12.90 11.71
N MET A 161 11.28 -11.65 11.28
CA MET A 161 10.82 -10.47 12.04
C MET A 161 9.28 -10.45 12.12
N VAL A 162 8.62 -10.61 10.98
CA VAL A 162 7.15 -10.55 10.86
C VAL A 162 6.47 -11.72 11.56
N LEU A 163 7.05 -12.92 11.48
CA LEU A 163 6.50 -14.12 12.12
C LEU A 163 6.32 -13.98 13.63
N ASN A 164 7.18 -13.19 14.31
CA ASN A 164 7.05 -12.92 15.75
C ASN A 164 5.78 -12.13 16.11
N TYR A 165 5.17 -11.46 15.14
CA TYR A 165 3.96 -10.66 15.29
C TYR A 165 2.75 -11.33 14.64
N LYS A 166 2.87 -12.62 14.26
CA LYS A 166 1.77 -13.38 13.66
C LYS A 166 0.56 -13.38 14.59
N GLY A 167 -0.59 -13.02 14.04
CA GLY A 167 -1.86 -12.93 14.79
C GLY A 167 -2.05 -11.64 15.58
N MET A 168 -1.10 -10.70 15.57
CA MET A 168 -1.22 -9.38 16.23
C MET A 168 -1.82 -8.29 15.34
N GLY A 169 -2.29 -8.64 14.13
CA GLY A 169 -2.93 -7.70 13.20
C GLY A 169 -2.00 -6.98 12.24
N LEU A 170 -0.77 -7.45 12.04
CA LEU A 170 0.06 -6.99 10.92
C LEU A 170 -0.60 -7.33 9.58
N SER A 171 -0.56 -6.39 8.64
CA SER A 171 -1.04 -6.56 7.28
C SER A 171 0.06 -6.18 6.30
N MET A 172 0.69 -7.18 5.68
CA MET A 172 1.75 -6.97 4.70
C MET A 172 1.82 -8.14 3.73
N GLY A 173 1.92 -7.83 2.44
CA GLY A 173 2.37 -8.73 1.39
C GLY A 173 3.41 -7.98 0.55
N THR A 174 4.67 -8.41 0.62
CA THR A 174 5.78 -7.72 -0.01
C THR A 174 6.62 -8.66 -0.85
N MET A 175 7.12 -8.14 -1.97
CA MET A 175 8.05 -8.82 -2.86
C MET A 175 9.43 -8.25 -2.63
N ILE A 176 10.37 -9.09 -2.18
CA ILE A 176 11.77 -8.75 -2.03
C ILE A 176 12.51 -9.19 -3.28
N CYS A 177 13.01 -8.21 -4.02
CA CYS A 177 13.59 -8.37 -5.34
C CYS A 177 15.05 -7.92 -5.31
N GLY A 178 15.93 -8.63 -5.99
CA GLY A 178 17.34 -8.27 -6.09
C GLY A 178 18.14 -9.18 -7.01
N TRP A 179 19.43 -8.88 -7.14
CA TRP A 179 20.38 -9.71 -7.86
C TRP A 179 21.60 -9.94 -6.98
N ASP A 180 21.91 -11.21 -6.68
CA ASP A 180 23.04 -11.57 -5.84
C ASP A 180 24.36 -11.53 -6.64
N GLU A 181 25.46 -11.08 -6.02
CA GLU A 181 26.75 -10.90 -6.70
C GLU A 181 27.32 -12.22 -7.25
N ASP A 182 27.08 -13.33 -6.56
CA ASP A 182 27.64 -14.65 -6.88
C ASP A 182 26.73 -15.49 -7.78
N THR A 183 25.58 -14.96 -8.22
CA THR A 183 24.60 -15.71 -9.03
C THR A 183 24.42 -15.10 -10.42
N THR A 184 24.19 -15.98 -11.39
CA THR A 184 23.80 -15.58 -12.75
C THR A 184 22.34 -15.16 -12.82
N ASP A 185 21.50 -15.72 -11.94
CA ASP A 185 20.07 -15.50 -11.97
C ASP A 185 19.63 -14.52 -10.87
N PRO A 186 18.68 -13.61 -11.18
CA PRO A 186 18.06 -12.75 -10.19
C PRO A 186 17.16 -13.55 -9.24
N ALA A 187 16.85 -12.96 -8.09
CA ALA A 187 16.02 -13.58 -7.08
C ALA A 187 14.79 -12.72 -6.73
N LEU A 188 13.67 -13.39 -6.55
CA LEU A 188 12.37 -12.79 -6.28
C LEU A 188 11.64 -13.63 -5.22
N PHE A 189 11.39 -13.02 -4.07
CA PHE A 189 10.71 -13.67 -2.95
C PHE A 189 9.45 -12.91 -2.54
N TYR A 190 8.35 -13.61 -2.38
CA TYR A 190 7.16 -13.10 -1.70
C TYR A 190 7.24 -13.39 -0.20
N VAL A 191 6.91 -12.41 0.64
CA VAL A 191 6.81 -12.52 2.11
C VAL A 191 5.53 -11.85 2.59
N ASP A 192 4.80 -12.50 3.50
CA ASP A 192 3.56 -11.95 4.07
C ASP A 192 3.51 -11.95 5.60
N SER A 193 2.47 -11.31 6.13
CA SER A 193 2.14 -11.22 7.56
C SER A 193 1.81 -12.57 8.21
N ASP A 194 1.49 -13.61 7.44
CA ASP A 194 1.27 -14.97 7.94
C ASP A 194 2.57 -15.77 8.08
N GLY A 195 3.69 -15.19 7.64
CA GLY A 195 5.02 -15.76 7.68
C GLY A 195 5.33 -16.69 6.51
N GLN A 196 4.54 -16.63 5.44
CA GLN A 196 4.86 -17.29 4.18
C GLN A 196 6.11 -16.65 3.58
N ARG A 197 6.91 -17.48 2.92
CA ARG A 197 8.07 -17.04 2.15
C ARG A 197 8.22 -17.95 0.95
N LEU A 198 7.91 -17.42 -0.22
CA LEU A 198 7.89 -18.18 -1.47
C LEU A 198 8.87 -17.57 -2.45
N GLU A 199 9.60 -18.42 -3.17
CA GLU A 199 10.42 -18.01 -4.30
C GLU A 199 9.67 -18.35 -5.58
N ASN A 200 9.60 -17.42 -6.53
CA ASN A 200 9.00 -17.69 -7.83
C ASN A 200 9.56 -16.75 -8.91
N HIS A 201 9.24 -17.03 -10.17
CA HIS A 201 9.60 -16.18 -11.32
C HIS A 201 8.71 -14.97 -11.47
N LEU A 202 7.49 -15.02 -10.94
CA LEU A 202 6.51 -13.97 -11.12
C LEU A 202 5.59 -13.92 -9.90
N PHE A 203 5.29 -12.71 -9.46
CA PHE A 203 4.27 -12.45 -8.45
C PHE A 203 3.49 -11.18 -8.81
N SER A 204 2.20 -11.19 -8.48
CA SER A 204 1.39 -9.99 -8.32
C SER A 204 0.64 -10.05 -7.00
N VAL A 205 0.62 -8.92 -6.28
CA VAL A 205 0.09 -8.81 -4.92
C VAL A 205 -0.82 -7.58 -4.80
N GLY A 206 -1.89 -7.73 -4.02
CA GLY A 206 -2.87 -6.68 -3.75
C GLY A 206 -4.23 -6.93 -4.41
N SER A 207 -5.15 -5.98 -4.27
CA SER A 207 -6.53 -6.06 -4.73
C SER A 207 -6.67 -6.25 -6.24
N GLY A 208 -5.81 -5.62 -7.05
CA GLY A 208 -5.83 -5.76 -8.51
C GLY A 208 -4.92 -6.85 -9.06
N SER A 209 -4.35 -7.71 -8.20
CA SER A 209 -3.38 -8.73 -8.60
C SER A 209 -3.92 -9.71 -9.64
N THR A 210 -5.18 -10.14 -9.52
CA THR A 210 -5.82 -11.07 -10.48
C THR A 210 -5.92 -10.48 -11.88
N PHE A 211 -6.20 -9.18 -12.00
CA PHE A 211 -6.20 -8.48 -13.28
C PHE A 211 -4.80 -8.38 -13.87
N ALA A 212 -3.79 -8.10 -13.03
CA ALA A 212 -2.40 -8.08 -13.48
C ALA A 212 -1.94 -9.46 -13.98
N TYR A 213 -2.23 -10.53 -13.23
CA TYR A 213 -1.91 -11.91 -13.65
C TYR A 213 -2.49 -12.24 -15.03
N SER A 214 -3.73 -11.82 -15.33
CA SER A 214 -4.35 -12.11 -16.62
C SER A 214 -3.57 -11.59 -17.83
N VAL A 215 -2.87 -10.45 -17.67
CA VAL A 215 -2.04 -9.85 -18.73
C VAL A 215 -0.63 -10.45 -18.70
N LEU A 216 -0.07 -10.63 -17.50
CA LEU A 216 1.24 -11.21 -17.31
C LEU A 216 1.31 -12.64 -17.87
N ASP A 217 0.36 -13.51 -17.52
CA ASP A 217 0.36 -14.91 -17.95
C ASP A 217 0.22 -15.07 -19.48
N ALA A 218 -0.39 -14.08 -20.14
CA ALA A 218 -0.57 -14.09 -21.59
C ALA A 218 0.70 -13.65 -22.35
N GLY A 219 1.51 -12.77 -21.77
CA GLY A 219 2.66 -12.15 -22.45
C GLY A 219 4.04 -12.54 -21.90
N TYR A 220 4.10 -13.13 -20.72
CA TYR A 220 5.37 -13.42 -20.05
C TYR A 220 6.12 -14.57 -20.69
N HIS A 221 7.39 -14.34 -21.01
CA HIS A 221 8.37 -15.37 -21.30
C HIS A 221 9.76 -14.96 -20.79
N TYR A 222 10.64 -15.92 -20.50
CA TYR A 222 11.90 -15.61 -19.81
C TYR A 222 12.88 -14.80 -20.68
N ASN A 223 12.84 -14.99 -22.00
CA ASN A 223 13.78 -14.41 -22.96
C ASN A 223 13.23 -13.12 -23.60
N MET A 224 12.55 -12.28 -22.80
CA MET A 224 12.06 -10.96 -23.24
C MET A 224 13.21 -9.96 -23.37
N GLU A 225 13.11 -9.10 -24.39
CA GLU A 225 13.92 -7.89 -24.45
C GLU A 225 13.52 -6.91 -23.33
N VAL A 226 14.43 -6.02 -22.93
CA VAL A 226 14.17 -5.09 -21.81
C VAL A 226 12.96 -4.20 -22.06
N GLU A 227 12.79 -3.66 -23.27
CA GLU A 227 11.63 -2.82 -23.60
C GLU A 227 10.32 -3.61 -23.69
N GLU A 228 10.38 -4.87 -24.13
CA GLU A 228 9.22 -5.77 -24.15
C GLU A 228 8.75 -6.08 -22.72
N ALA A 229 9.68 -6.39 -21.81
CA ALA A 229 9.38 -6.62 -20.40
C ALA A 229 8.78 -5.36 -19.74
N LYS A 230 9.33 -4.18 -20.01
CA LYS A 230 8.79 -2.91 -19.50
C LYS A 230 7.36 -2.66 -19.99
N GLU A 231 7.11 -2.90 -21.28
CA GLU A 231 5.78 -2.73 -21.86
C GLU A 231 4.77 -3.71 -21.27
N LEU A 232 5.14 -4.98 -21.10
CA LEU A 232 4.29 -5.98 -20.45
C LEU A 232 3.91 -5.57 -19.02
N ALA A 233 4.90 -5.14 -18.23
CA ALA A 233 4.68 -4.70 -16.85
C ALA A 233 3.75 -3.47 -16.76
N ARG A 234 3.99 -2.47 -17.61
CA ARG A 234 3.18 -1.25 -17.72
C ARG A 234 1.73 -1.59 -18.06
N ARG A 235 1.54 -2.43 -19.08
CA ARG A 235 0.24 -2.85 -19.56
C ARG A 235 -0.53 -3.65 -18.51
N ALA A 236 0.17 -4.52 -17.77
CA ALA A 236 -0.44 -5.29 -16.68
C ALA A 236 -0.93 -4.40 -15.53
N ILE A 237 -0.14 -3.43 -15.07
CA ILE A 237 -0.60 -2.45 -14.07
C ILE A 237 -1.75 -1.61 -14.63
N TYR A 238 -1.63 -1.09 -15.85
CA TYR A 238 -2.69 -0.30 -16.47
C TYR A 238 -4.04 -1.04 -16.48
N HIS A 239 -4.08 -2.29 -16.94
CA HIS A 239 -5.32 -3.07 -16.96
C HIS A 239 -5.85 -3.38 -15.55
N ALA A 240 -4.97 -3.58 -14.58
CA ALA A 240 -5.37 -3.71 -13.19
C ALA A 240 -6.00 -2.41 -12.66
N THR A 241 -5.38 -1.26 -12.92
CA THR A 241 -5.95 0.05 -12.52
C THR A 241 -7.26 0.39 -13.23
N TYR A 242 -7.48 -0.13 -14.43
CA TYR A 242 -8.73 0.07 -15.17
C TYR A 242 -9.90 -0.72 -14.56
N ARG A 243 -9.63 -1.88 -13.95
CA ARG A 243 -10.67 -2.78 -13.41
C ARG A 243 -10.81 -2.73 -11.89
N ASP A 244 -9.72 -2.55 -11.16
CA ASP A 244 -9.72 -2.47 -9.70
C ASP A 244 -9.90 -1.01 -9.24
N ALA A 245 -11.04 -0.72 -8.61
CA ALA A 245 -11.39 0.63 -8.14
C ALA A 245 -10.35 1.21 -7.16
N PHE A 246 -9.66 0.35 -6.41
CA PHE A 246 -8.71 0.79 -5.40
C PHE A 246 -7.26 0.90 -5.91
N SER A 247 -7.01 0.53 -7.16
CA SER A 247 -5.72 0.73 -7.84
C SER A 247 -5.80 1.91 -8.81
N GLY A 248 -4.72 2.67 -8.98
CA GLY A 248 -4.71 3.80 -9.92
C GLY A 248 -3.60 4.81 -9.69
N GLY A 249 -3.80 6.02 -10.21
CA GLY A 249 -2.85 7.13 -10.13
C GLY A 249 -1.77 7.02 -11.22
N TYR A 250 -0.54 6.74 -10.81
CA TYR A 250 0.62 6.63 -11.67
C TYR A 250 1.17 5.20 -11.63
N VAL A 251 1.72 4.78 -12.76
CA VAL A 251 2.55 3.59 -12.87
C VAL A 251 3.97 3.96 -12.50
N ARG A 252 4.53 3.24 -11.53
CA ARG A 252 5.93 3.35 -11.11
C ARG A 252 6.64 2.05 -11.42
N MET A 253 7.78 2.14 -12.11
CA MET A 253 8.52 0.98 -12.58
C MET A 253 10.00 1.08 -12.21
N TYR A 254 10.58 -0.05 -11.86
CA TYR A 254 12.01 -0.24 -11.63
C TYR A 254 12.51 -1.44 -12.41
N HIS A 255 13.75 -1.37 -12.87
CA HIS A 255 14.50 -2.49 -13.42
C HIS A 255 15.69 -2.79 -12.54
N ILE A 256 15.72 -3.99 -11.96
CA ILE A 256 16.85 -4.50 -11.19
C ILE A 256 17.80 -5.22 -12.13
N LYS A 257 19.05 -4.77 -12.13
CA LYS A 257 20.19 -5.33 -12.83
C LYS A 257 21.22 -5.83 -11.80
N GLN A 258 22.28 -6.47 -12.27
CA GLN A 258 23.35 -6.97 -11.41
C GLN A 258 24.12 -5.84 -10.70
N ASP A 259 24.19 -4.66 -11.32
CA ASP A 259 24.84 -3.46 -10.78
C ASP A 259 23.96 -2.64 -9.82
N GLY A 260 22.69 -3.02 -9.64
CA GLY A 260 21.71 -2.30 -8.83
C GLY A 260 20.41 -2.08 -9.58
N TRP A 261 19.53 -1.24 -9.03
CA TRP A 261 18.25 -0.91 -9.66
C TRP A 261 18.26 0.46 -10.34
N VAL A 262 17.41 0.60 -11.36
CA VAL A 262 17.14 1.86 -12.05
C VAL A 262 15.64 2.13 -11.97
N ALA A 263 15.27 3.33 -11.52
CA ALA A 263 13.90 3.81 -11.55
C ALA A 263 13.59 4.43 -12.91
N PHE A 264 12.40 4.17 -13.44
CA PHE A 264 11.88 4.87 -14.61
C PHE A 264 10.94 6.01 -14.22
N ASP A 265 10.65 6.86 -15.19
CA ASP A 265 9.72 7.97 -15.01
C ASP A 265 8.32 7.48 -14.64
N LEU A 266 7.65 8.27 -13.80
CA LEU A 266 6.25 8.06 -13.46
C LEU A 266 5.39 8.28 -14.69
N GLN A 267 4.46 7.36 -14.94
CA GLN A 267 3.53 7.46 -16.06
C GLN A 267 2.10 7.58 -15.53
N ASP A 268 1.38 8.61 -15.95
CA ASP A 268 -0.01 8.81 -15.56
C ASP A 268 -0.89 7.74 -16.23
N VAL A 269 -1.74 7.07 -15.45
CA VAL A 269 -2.63 6.03 -15.99
C VAL A 269 -3.61 6.59 -17.02
N GLY A 270 -4.05 7.84 -16.87
CA GLY A 270 -4.92 8.51 -17.84
C GLY A 270 -4.22 8.79 -19.18
N GLU A 271 -2.94 9.17 -19.14
CA GLU A 271 -2.13 9.29 -20.37
C GLU A 271 -1.89 7.93 -21.02
N LEU A 272 -1.67 6.88 -20.22
CA LEU A 272 -1.55 5.52 -20.71
C LEU A 272 -2.84 4.99 -21.35
N ASP A 273 -4.02 5.37 -20.82
CA ASP A 273 -5.31 5.01 -21.43
C ASP A 273 -5.40 5.53 -22.86
N ILE A 274 -5.06 6.81 -23.07
CA ILE A 274 -5.05 7.44 -24.40
C ILE A 274 -3.97 6.83 -25.29
N HIS A 275 -2.82 6.44 -24.73
CA HIS A 275 -1.75 5.80 -25.48
C HIS A 275 -2.16 4.42 -26.02
N TYR A 276 -2.84 3.61 -25.19
CA TYR A 276 -3.28 2.27 -25.58
C TYR A 276 -4.58 2.25 -26.38
N TYR A 277 -5.46 3.23 -26.15
CA TYR A 277 -6.76 3.37 -26.78
C TYR A 277 -6.98 4.81 -27.29
N PRO A 278 -6.27 5.22 -28.37
CA PRO A 278 -6.33 6.58 -28.90
C PRO A 278 -7.75 7.03 -29.30
N GLU A 279 -8.62 6.09 -29.63
CA GLU A 279 -10.03 6.31 -29.97
C GLU A 279 -10.85 6.91 -28.82
N ARG A 280 -10.41 6.75 -27.55
CA ARG A 280 -11.07 7.33 -26.38
C ARG A 280 -10.78 8.82 -26.20
N LYS A 281 -9.85 9.37 -26.98
CA LYS A 281 -9.44 10.77 -26.89
C LYS A 281 -10.59 11.70 -27.34
N GLY A 282 -11.16 12.43 -26.38
CA GLY A 282 -12.22 13.42 -26.64
C GLY A 282 -13.65 12.89 -26.49
N VAL A 283 -13.82 11.64 -26.04
CA VAL A 283 -15.13 11.13 -25.61
C VAL A 283 -15.45 11.69 -24.22
N PRO A 284 -16.58 12.39 -24.01
CA PRO A 284 -16.99 12.80 -22.67
C PRO A 284 -17.16 11.57 -21.76
N ASP A 285 -16.72 11.64 -20.50
CA ASP A 285 -16.77 10.53 -19.51
C ASP A 285 -18.11 9.78 -19.47
N ASN A 286 -19.20 10.49 -19.79
CA ASN A 286 -20.57 10.03 -19.79
C ASN A 286 -20.90 9.03 -20.92
N GLN A 287 -20.12 9.00 -22.01
CA GLN A 287 -20.36 8.16 -23.20
C GLN A 287 -19.47 6.91 -23.25
N VAL A 288 -18.36 6.88 -22.51
CA VAL A 288 -17.45 5.73 -22.44
C VAL A 288 -18.15 4.49 -21.83
N GLN A 289 -19.16 4.70 -20.98
CA GLN A 289 -19.95 3.61 -20.40
C GLN A 289 -20.96 2.99 -21.38
N GLU A 290 -21.45 3.72 -22.38
CA GLU A 290 -22.45 3.20 -23.33
C GLU A 290 -21.84 2.33 -24.45
N GLU A 291 -20.64 2.66 -24.92
CA GLU A 291 -19.96 1.88 -25.98
C GLU A 291 -19.41 0.54 -25.50
N ILE A 292 -19.04 0.40 -24.21
CA ILE A 292 -18.48 -0.85 -23.67
C ILE A 292 -19.58 -1.91 -23.44
N ILE A 293 -20.85 -1.49 -23.31
CA ILE A 293 -21.99 -2.40 -23.10
C ILE A 293 -22.59 -2.89 -24.43
N ARG A 294 -22.29 -2.24 -25.56
CA ARG A 294 -22.74 -2.68 -26.89
C ARG A 294 -21.56 -3.12 -27.75
N PRO A 295 -21.26 -4.43 -27.84
CA PRO A 295 -20.33 -4.87 -28.86
C PRO A 295 -20.93 -4.54 -30.23
N ALA A 296 -20.17 -3.82 -31.05
CA ALA A 296 -20.53 -3.54 -32.43
C ALA A 296 -20.82 -4.86 -33.17
N GLY A 297 -22.09 -5.09 -33.54
CA GLY A 297 -22.45 -6.14 -34.49
C GLY A 297 -23.40 -7.26 -34.04
N VAL A 298 -24.11 -7.17 -32.91
CA VAL A 298 -25.19 -8.13 -32.62
C VAL A 298 -26.55 -7.44 -32.65
N SER A 299 -27.27 -7.63 -33.75
CA SER A 299 -28.72 -7.40 -33.84
C SER A 299 -29.47 -8.63 -33.35
N VAL A 300 -30.29 -8.48 -32.31
CA VAL A 300 -31.52 -9.25 -32.10
C VAL A 300 -32.59 -8.28 -31.61
#